data_AF-A0A382C5S9-F1
#
_entry.id   AF-A0A382C5S9-F1
#
_cell.length_a   1.000
_cell.length_b   1.000
_cell.length_c   1.000
_cell.angle_alpha   90.00
_cell.angle_beta   90.00
_cell.angle_gamma   90.00
#
_symmetry.space_group_name_H-M   'P 1'
#
loop_
_entity.id
_entity.type
_entity.pdbx_description
1 polymer ?
#
loop_
_entity_poly.entity_id
_entity_poly.type
_entity_poly.pdbx_seq_one_letter_code
_entity_poly.pdbx_strand_id
1 'polypeptide(L)' 'MYYMAKSLQLLGIFSILIGVIIKYPGLMDPKLFLAALIIFGSGMAVEKYLLK' A
#
# COMPACT_ATOMS: atom_id res chain seq x y z
N MET A 1 3.82 9.00 15.71
CA MET A 1 3.19 9.03 14.37
C MET A 1 4.07 8.37 13.29
N TYR A 2 5.41 8.48 13.35
CA TYR A 2 6.33 8.00 12.31
C TYR A 2 6.15 6.51 11.99
N TYR A 3 6.14 5.69 13.04
CA TYR A 3 5.93 4.25 12.92
C TYR A 3 4.57 3.88 12.31
N MET A 4 3.54 4.69 12.54
CA MET A 4 2.20 4.45 12.00
C MET A 4 2.15 4.69 10.48
N ALA A 5 2.80 5.75 10.01
CA ALA A 5 2.95 6.02 8.57
C ALA A 5 3.79 4.94 7.88
N LYS A 6 4.88 4.50 8.52
CA LYS A 6 5.73 3.40 8.03
C LYS A 6 4.97 2.09 7.94
N SER A 7 4.17 1.74 8.96
CA SER A 7 3.32 0.55 8.94
C SER A 7 2.25 0.62 7.85
N LEU A 8 1.70 1.81 7.56
CA LEU A 8 0.69 1.97 6.51
C LEU A 8 1.30 1.81 5.11
N GLN A 9 2.50 2.33 4.88
CA GLN A 9 3.27 2.08 3.65
C GLN A 9 3.60 0.59 3.50
N LEU A 10 4.06 -0.05 4.59
CA LEU A 10 4.36 -1.48 4.59
C LEU A 10 3.12 -2.32 4.22
N LEU A 11 1.96 -2.00 4.83
CA LEU A 11 0.67 -2.63 4.52
C LEU A 11 0.26 -2.47 3.04
N GLY A 12 0.48 -1.29 2.46
CA GLY A 12 0.23 -1.04 1.04
C GLY A 12 1.05 -1.99 0.15
N ILE A 13 2.35 -2.12 0.41
CA ILE A 13 3.25 -3.00 -0.36
C ILE A 13 2.88 -4.48 -0.17
N PHE A 14 2.61 -4.91 1.07
CA PHE A 14 2.18 -6.29 1.35
C PHE A 14 0.88 -6.64 0.63
N SER A 15 -0.07 -5.70 0.55
CA SER A 15 -1.33 -5.91 -0.16
C SER A 15 -1.14 -6.11 -1.67
N ILE A 16 -0.16 -5.42 -2.28
CA ILE A 16 0.22 -5.64 -3.69
C ILE A 16 0.85 -7.03 -3.85
N LEU A 17 1.80 -7.40 -2.99
CA LEU A 17 2.45 -8.72 -3.05
C LEU A 17 1.45 -9.87 -2.92
N ILE A 18 0.55 -9.80 -1.94
CA ILE A 18 -0.49 -10.82 -1.74
C ILE A 18 -1.42 -10.87 -2.95
N GLY A 19 -1.85 -9.72 -3.48
CA GLY A 19 -2.72 -9.67 -4.66
C GLY A 19 -2.07 -10.24 -5.92
N VAL A 20 -0.75 -10.07 -6.09
CA VAL A 20 0.03 -10.68 -7.17
C VAL A 20 0.15 -12.19 -6.98
N ILE A 21 0.44 -12.67 -5.75
CA ILE A 21 0.55 -14.10 -5.45
C ILE A 21 -0.79 -14.83 -5.68
N ILE A 22 -1.90 -14.28 -5.19
CA ILE A 22 -3.23 -14.92 -5.30
C ILE A 22 -3.69 -15.04 -6.75
N LYS A 23 -3.37 -14.07 -7.61
CA LYS A 23 -3.81 -14.06 -9.00
C LYS A 23 -2.82 -14.64 -10.00
N TYR A 24 -1.65 -15.10 -9.54
CA TYR A 24 -0.63 -15.63 -10.44
C TYR A 24 -1.12 -16.87 -11.21
N PRO A 25 -0.86 -17.01 -12.53
CA PRO A 25 0.00 -16.17 -13.39
C PRO A 25 -0.66 -14.92 -13.99
N GLY A 26 -1.92 -14.62 -13.64
CA GLY A 26 -2.63 -13.44 -14.09
C GLY A 26 -2.18 -12.15 -13.42
N LEU A 27 -2.43 -11.02 -14.08
CA LEU A 27 -2.23 -9.69 -13.51
C LEU A 27 -3.28 -9.45 -12.41
N MET A 28 -2.84 -8.94 -11.26
CA MET A 28 -3.71 -8.56 -10.12
C MET A 28 -4.86 -7.67 -10.59
N ASP A 29 -6.05 -7.78 -9.95
CA ASP A 29 -7.19 -6.92 -10.31
C ASP A 29 -6.80 -5.45 -10.22
N PRO A 30 -7.07 -4.64 -11.26
CA PRO A 30 -6.76 -3.21 -11.26
C PRO A 30 -7.39 -2.47 -10.07
N LYS A 31 -8.56 -2.93 -9.61
CA LYS A 31 -9.27 -2.38 -8.44
C LYS A 31 -8.52 -2.63 -7.13
N LEU A 32 -7.99 -3.84 -6.95
CA LEU A 32 -7.19 -4.18 -5.77
C LEU A 32 -5.86 -3.44 -5.78
N PHE A 33 -5.26 -3.29 -6.98
CA PHE A 33 -4.01 -2.58 -7.14
C PHE A 33 -4.19 -1.09 -6.79
N LEU A 34 -5.25 -0.46 -7.30
CA LEU A 34 -5.62 0.92 -6.94
C LEU A 34 -5.88 1.08 -5.44
N ALA A 35 -6.59 0.15 -4.82
CA ALA A 35 -6.83 0.19 -3.37
C ALA A 35 -5.50 0.15 -2.58
N ALA A 36 -4.59 -0.76 -2.95
CA ALA A 36 -3.28 -0.85 -2.31
C ALA A 36 -2.43 0.42 -2.53
N LEU A 37 -2.53 1.03 -3.72
CA LEU A 37 -1.84 2.27 -4.06
C LEU A 37 -2.37 3.46 -3.27
N ILE A 38 -3.68 3.52 -3.01
CA ILE A 38 -4.31 4.53 -2.14
C ILE A 38 -3.83 4.37 -0.69
N ILE A 39 -3.76 3.14 -0.17
CA ILE A 39 -3.26 2.85 1.18
C ILE A 39 -1.79 3.27 1.31
N PHE A 40 -0.97 2.88 0.33
CA PHE A 40 0.44 3.27 0.27
C PHE A 40 0.63 4.79 0.18
N GLY A 41 -0.12 5.43 -0.73
CA GLY A 41 -0.11 6.88 -0.93
C GLY A 41 -0.56 7.66 0.30
N SER A 42 -1.54 7.13 1.04
CA SER A 42 -1.97 7.70 2.32
C SER A 42 -0.86 7.62 3.37
N GLY A 43 -0.13 6.50 3.43
CA GLY A 43 1.05 6.36 4.28
C GLY A 43 2.16 7.35 3.95
N MET A 44 2.41 7.61 2.66
CA MET A 44 3.35 8.65 2.22
C MET A 44 2.86 10.06 2.55
N ALA A 45 1.57 10.36 2.37
CA ALA A 45 1.01 11.65 2.72
C ALA A 45 1.11 11.92 4.22
N VAL A 46 0.80 10.94 5.07
CA VAL A 46 0.95 11.07 6.52
C VAL A 46 2.41 11.26 6.91
N GLU A 47 3.35 10.53 6.29
CA GLU A 47 4.80 10.74 6.53
C GLU A 47 5.26 12.14 6.11
N LYS A 48 4.77 12.66 4.99
CA LYS A 48 5.19 13.94 4.43
C LYS A 48 4.56 15.15 5.11
N TYR A 49 3.29 15.06 5.53
CA TYR A 49 2.52 16.19 6.05
C TYR A 49 2.37 16.19 7.58
N LEU A 50 2.28 15.04 8.23
CA LEU A 50 2.09 14.96 9.69
C LEU A 50 3.39 14.77 10.48
N LEU A 51 4.46 14.34 9.81
CA LEU A 51 5.67 13.84 10.45
C LEU A 51 6.93 14.63 10.11
N LYS A 52 6.73 15.86 9.62
CA LYS A 52 7.80 16.81 9.32
C LYS A 52 8.80 16.94 10.47
#